data_AF-A0A3D4Z0K8-F1
#
_entry.id   AF-A0A3D4Z0K8-F1
#
_cell.length_a   1.000
_cell.length_b   1.000
_cell.length_c   1.000
_cell.angle_alpha   90.00
_cell.angle_beta   90.00
_cell.angle_gamma   90.00
#
_symmetry.space_group_name_H-M   'P 1'
#
loop_
_entity.id
_entity.type
_entity.pdbx_description
1 polymer ?
#
loop_
_entity_poly.entity_id
_entity_poly.type
_entity_poly.pdbx_seq_one_letter_code
_entity_poly.pdbx_strand_id
1 'polypeptide(L)' 'MDSRPTFLPAADFSGRKIDILKATPVGWYALQFTFSDGHETGVYSYELLWGICLCEECQKGGGKK' A
#
# COMPACT_ATOMS: atom_id res chain seq x y z
N MET A 1 3.14 -14.97 -44.55
CA MET A 1 3.82 -13.85 -43.87
C MET A 1 2.85 -13.27 -42.84
N ASP A 2 2.63 -13.98 -41.74
CA ASP A 2 1.77 -13.55 -40.65
C ASP A 2 2.66 -13.29 -39.43
N SER A 3 3.19 -12.07 -39.34
CA SER A 3 4.05 -11.63 -38.25
C SER A 3 3.18 -11.28 -37.05
N ARG A 4 2.74 -12.30 -36.32
CA ARG A 4 1.98 -12.13 -35.07
C ARG A 4 2.90 -11.45 -34.05
N PRO A 5 2.49 -10.32 -33.45
CA PRO A 5 3.23 -9.76 -32.32
C PRO A 5 3.11 -10.73 -31.14
N THR A 6 4.24 -11.26 -30.69
CA THR A 6 4.33 -12.05 -29.46
C THR A 6 4.03 -11.11 -28.29
N PHE A 7 2.77 -11.08 -27.86
CA PHE A 7 2.40 -10.52 -26.57
C PHE A 7 3.10 -11.37 -25.51
N LEU A 8 4.17 -10.82 -24.91
CA LEU A 8 4.81 -11.42 -23.75
C LEU A 8 3.74 -11.63 -22.67
N PRO A 9 3.72 -12.78 -21.98
CA PRO A 9 2.74 -13.04 -20.94
C PRO A 9 2.85 -11.96 -19.85
N ALA A 10 1.69 -11.56 -19.34
CA ALA A 10 1.48 -10.50 -18.36
C ALA A 10 2.60 -10.45 -17.32
N ALA A 11 3.13 -9.24 -17.11
CA ALA A 11 4.15 -8.92 -16.13
C ALA A 11 3.91 -9.71 -14.83
N ASP A 12 4.91 -10.52 -14.49
CA ASP A 12 4.98 -11.32 -13.29
C ASP A 12 5.05 -10.38 -12.07
N PHE A 13 3.89 -10.04 -11.50
CA PHE A 13 3.80 -9.38 -10.20
C PHE A 13 3.82 -10.41 -9.06
N SER A 14 4.04 -11.69 -9.37
CA SER A 14 3.98 -12.80 -8.43
C SER A 14 5.22 -12.82 -7.55
N GLY A 15 5.17 -12.10 -6.43
CA GLY A 15 6.09 -12.33 -5.31
C GLY A 15 7.22 -11.32 -5.14
N ARG A 16 7.10 -10.10 -5.67
CA ARG A 16 8.00 -9.03 -5.22
C ARG A 16 7.74 -8.75 -3.74
N LYS A 17 8.72 -9.05 -2.88
CA LYS A 17 8.71 -8.69 -1.45
C LYS A 17 8.77 -7.17 -1.35
N ILE A 18 7.67 -6.56 -0.90
CA ILE A 18 7.56 -5.13 -0.69
C ILE A 18 7.69 -4.88 0.81
N ASP A 19 8.73 -4.17 1.19
CA ASP A 19 8.98 -3.77 2.57
C ASP A 19 8.70 -2.27 2.73
N ILE A 20 8.38 -1.87 3.96
CA ILE A 20 8.28 -0.46 4.34
C ILE A 20 9.66 -0.03 4.84
N LEU A 21 10.26 0.93 4.13
CA LEU A 21 11.59 1.46 4.47
C LEU A 21 11.50 2.57 5.51
N LYS A 22 10.44 3.40 5.43
CA LYS A 22 10.27 4.57 6.28
C LYS A 22 8.80 4.92 6.47
N ALA A 23 8.49 5.45 7.65
CA ALA A 23 7.22 6.11 7.96
C ALA A 23 7.52 7.54 8.45
N THR A 24 6.97 8.55 7.79
CA THR A 24 7.17 9.96 8.15
C THR A 24 5.82 10.61 8.48
N PRO A 25 5.68 11.31 9.61
CA PRO A 25 4.45 12.03 9.91
C PRO A 25 4.26 13.21 8.94
N VAL A 26 3.04 13.34 8.42
CA VAL A 26 2.62 14.47 7.59
C VAL A 26 1.66 15.32 8.42
N GLY A 27 2.18 16.40 8.98
CA GLY A 27 1.45 17.23 9.93
C GLY A 27 0.93 16.41 11.10
N TRP A 28 -0.35 16.57 11.41
CA TRP A 28 -1.02 15.94 12.56
C TRP A 28 -2.15 14.99 12.16
N TYR A 29 -2.28 14.66 10.88
CA TYR A 29 -3.44 13.93 10.36
C TYR A 29 -3.11 12.68 9.56
N ALA A 30 -1.84 12.46 9.17
CA ALA A 30 -1.46 11.37 8.29
C ALA A 30 -0.01 10.89 8.47
N LEU A 31 0.27 9.73 7.89
CA LEU A 31 1.61 9.16 7.69
C LEU A 31 1.90 9.01 6.19
N GLN A 32 3.13 9.29 5.80
CA GLN A 32 3.67 8.94 4.48
C GLN A 32 4.60 7.74 4.62
N PHE A 33 4.45 6.75 3.74
CA PHE A 33 5.30 5.57 3.70
C PHE A 33 6.22 5.58 2.48
N THR A 34 7.47 5.17 2.69
CA THR A 34 8.42 4.87 1.62
C THR A 34 8.49 3.36 1.45
N PHE A 35 8.09 2.86 0.29
CA PHE A 35 8.12 1.45 -0.04
C PHE A 35 9.42 1.07 -0.77
N SER A 36 9.86 -0.17 -0.59
CA SER A 36 11.06 -0.69 -1.24
C SER A 36 10.99 -0.79 -2.76
N ASP A 37 9.80 -0.66 -3.36
CA ASP A 37 9.63 -0.64 -4.81
C ASP A 37 9.74 0.78 -5.42
N GLY A 38 10.01 1.79 -4.59
CA GLY A 38 10.25 3.18 -5.01
C GLY A 38 9.02 4.09 -4.92
N HIS A 39 7.87 3.59 -4.48
CA HIS A 39 6.72 4.44 -4.17
C HIS A 39 6.91 5.18 -2.84
N GLU A 40 6.79 6.50 -2.87
CA GLU A 40 6.88 7.37 -1.67
C GLU A 40 5.79 8.45 -1.58
N THR A 41 4.94 8.57 -2.60
CA THR A 41 3.96 9.66 -2.71
C THR A 41 2.65 9.39 -1.96
N GLY A 42 2.48 8.19 -1.40
CA GLY A 42 1.28 7.79 -0.67
C GLY A 42 1.19 8.43 0.72
N VAL A 43 0.12 9.19 0.96
CA VAL A 43 -0.22 9.77 2.27
C VAL A 43 -1.47 9.10 2.81
N TYR A 44 -1.37 8.53 4.01
CA TYR A 44 -2.40 7.72 4.65
C TYR A 44 -2.87 8.41 5.92
N SER A 45 -4.14 8.84 5.96
CA SER A 45 -4.71 9.49 7.14
C SER A 45 -4.78 8.53 8.33
N TYR A 46 -4.68 9.06 9.55
CA TYR A 46 -4.87 8.23 10.74
C TYR A 46 -6.24 7.57 10.79
N GLU A 47 -7.27 8.25 10.27
CA GLU A 47 -8.62 7.71 10.15
C GLU A 47 -8.67 6.45 9.29
N LEU A 48 -8.03 6.48 8.11
CA LEU A 48 -7.91 5.31 7.25
C LEU A 48 -7.14 4.19 7.96
N LEU A 49 -5.99 4.51 8.56
CA LEU A 49 -5.13 3.52 9.23
C LEU A 49 -5.83 2.83 10.40
N TRP A 50 -6.60 3.58 11.19
CA TRP A 50 -7.43 3.01 12.25
C TRP A 50 -8.59 2.19 11.70
N GLY A 51 -9.19 2.60 10.58
CA GLY A 51 -10.28 1.87 9.93
C GLY A 51 -9.85 0.50 9.39
N ILE A 52 -8.59 0.38 8.94
CA ILE A 52 -8.02 -0.89 8.42
C ILE A 52 -7.19 -1.65 9.47
N CYS A 53 -7.11 -1.14 10.70
CA CYS A 53 -6.32 -1.77 11.74
C CYS A 53 -6.89 -3.15 12.12
N LEU A 54 -6.02 -4.16 12.16
CA LEU A 54 -6.39 -5.54 12.44
C LEU A 54 -6.37 -5.91 13.93
N CYS A 55 -6.07 -4.96 14.84
CA CYS A 55 -6.10 -5.27 16.26
C CYS A 55 -7.53 -5.52 16.75
N GLU A 56 -7.65 -6.31 17.81
CA GLU A 56 -8.94 -6.71 18.37
C GLU A 56 -9.76 -5.50 18.82
N GLU A 57 -9.11 -4.48 19.38
CA GLU A 57 -9.71 -3.24 19.84
C GLU A 57 -10.36 -2.46 18.69
N CYS A 58 -9.67 -2.32 17.55
CA CYS A 58 -10.20 -1.64 16.37
C CYS A 58 -11.27 -2.47 15.64
N GLN A 59 -11.13 -3.80 15.61
CA GLN A 59 -12.11 -4.68 14.99
C GLN A 59 -13.42 -4.76 15.78
N LYS A 60 -13.36 -4.87 17.10
CA LYS A 60 -14.55 -4.89 17.97
C LYS A 60 -15.23 -3.52 18.05
N GLY A 61 -14.44 -2.45 18.00
CA GLY A 61 -14.92 -1.07 18.05
C GLY A 61 -15.61 -0.59 16.77
N GLY A 62 -15.43 -1.30 15.65
CA GLY A 62 -15.91 -0.89 14.33
C GLY A 62 -15.26 0.43 13.92
N GLY A 63 -14.22 0.34 13.07
CA GLY A 63 -13.48 1.48 12.53
C GLY A 63 -14.33 2.75 12.49
N LYS A 64 -13.90 3.77 13.25
CA LYS A 64 -14.73 4.91 13.68
C LYS A 64 -15.63 5.37 12.52
N LYS A 65 -16.94 5.15 12.69
CA LYS A 65 -17.96 5.67 11.79
C LYS A 65 -18.07 7.18 11.91
#